data_AF-A0A9D9GUM5-F1
#
_entry.id   AF-A0A9D9GUM5-F1
#
_cell.length_a   1.000
_cell.length_b   1.000
_cell.length_c   1.000
_cell.angle_alpha   90.00
_cell.angle_beta   90.00
_cell.angle_gamma   90.00
#
_symmetry.space_group_name_H-M   'P 1'
#
loop_
_entity.id
_entity.type
_entity.pdbx_description
1 polymer ?
#
loop_
_entity_poly.entity_id
_entity_poly.type
_entity_poly.pdbx_seq_one_letter_code
_entity_poly.pdbx_strand_id
1 'polypeptide(L)'
;NYISLLFTFYYFFHSININTFRYFIVSAFPKVAPKAITILNRSVMQKERGNFLKGYYQSSFILTIIYVIAFTLSYFLIGLYVPNLMGDIYVLGLISFVICAILLIPFMPLTFIYYGIYWKDSKTKYVTTFINFASKEINDFKTRTVLNSELEKKQVEEAEKNLNNLINNLNSDNKNEENNDQSNHKEDESKNDENNKNS
;
A
#
# COMPACT_ATOMS: atom_id res chain seq x y z
N ASN A 1 -2.57 11.40 -31.56
CA ASN A 1 -3.75 10.71 -30.99
C ASN A 1 -3.39 9.40 -30.29
N TYR A 2 -2.69 8.45 -30.93
CA TYR A 2 -2.24 7.20 -30.28
C TYR A 2 -1.51 7.44 -28.94
N ILE A 3 -0.51 8.32 -28.90
CA ILE A 3 0.26 8.63 -27.69
C ILE A 3 -0.64 9.14 -26.56
N SER A 4 -1.60 10.02 -26.88
CA SER A 4 -2.56 10.54 -25.91
C SER A 4 -3.44 9.43 -25.33
N LEU A 5 -3.95 8.53 -26.18
CA LEU A 5 -4.75 7.38 -25.75
C LEU A 5 -3.95 6.41 -24.86
N LEU A 6 -2.69 6.16 -25.22
CA LEU A 6 -1.77 5.37 -24.39
C LEU A 6 -1.62 6.03 -23.01
N PHE A 7 -1.30 7.32 -22.91
CA PHE A 7 -1.17 7.97 -21.60
C PHE A 7 -2.47 8.01 -20.80
N THR A 8 -3.61 8.28 -21.44
CA THR A 8 -4.94 8.23 -20.77
C THR A 8 -5.21 6.85 -20.19
N PHE A 9 -4.91 5.81 -20.96
CA PHE A 9 -5.13 4.44 -20.54
C PHE A 9 -4.17 4.01 -19.42
N TYR A 10 -2.91 4.42 -19.49
CA TYR A 10 -1.94 4.20 -18.42
C TYR A 10 -2.40 4.86 -17.14
N TYR A 11 -2.81 6.13 -17.22
CA TYR A 11 -3.31 6.88 -16.08
C TYR A 11 -4.55 6.23 -15.45
N PHE A 12 -5.45 5.66 -16.25
CA PHE A 12 -6.61 4.92 -15.77
C PHE A 12 -6.20 3.70 -14.94
N PHE A 13 -5.32 2.84 -15.46
CA PHE A 13 -4.82 1.66 -14.74
C PHE A 13 -4.02 2.03 -13.49
N HIS A 14 -3.18 3.04 -13.60
CA HIS A 14 -2.41 3.59 -12.48
C HIS A 14 -3.35 4.06 -11.36
N SER A 15 -4.39 4.81 -11.72
CA SER A 15 -5.39 5.32 -10.77
C SER A 15 -6.17 4.19 -10.11
N ILE A 16 -6.58 3.16 -10.86
CA ILE A 16 -7.22 1.98 -10.28
C ILE A 16 -6.30 1.35 -9.25
N ASN A 17 -5.07 0.99 -9.65
CA ASN A 17 -4.14 0.30 -8.76
C ASN A 17 -3.89 1.09 -7.47
N ILE A 18 -3.56 2.38 -7.55
CA ILE A 18 -3.33 3.22 -6.37
C ILE A 18 -4.58 3.28 -5.48
N ASN A 19 -5.77 3.43 -6.07
CA ASN A 19 -7.00 3.47 -5.28
C ASN A 19 -7.31 2.11 -4.63
N THR A 20 -6.95 0.99 -5.25
CA THR A 20 -7.12 -0.34 -4.65
C THR A 20 -6.32 -0.49 -3.35
N PHE A 21 -5.15 0.14 -3.24
CA PHE A 21 -4.38 0.15 -2.00
C PHE A 21 -5.17 0.74 -0.82
N ARG A 22 -5.98 1.78 -1.07
CA ARG A 22 -6.84 2.37 -0.02
C ARG A 22 -7.86 1.36 0.49
N TYR A 23 -8.46 0.56 -0.39
CA TYR A 23 -9.39 -0.50 0.01
C TYR A 23 -8.70 -1.58 0.82
N PHE A 24 -7.46 -1.95 0.45
CA PHE A 24 -6.64 -2.89 1.20
C PHE A 24 -6.39 -2.43 2.65
N ILE A 25 -6.11 -1.14 2.86
CA ILE A 25 -5.95 -0.59 4.22
C ILE A 25 -7.27 -0.60 4.99
N VAL A 26 -8.40 -0.30 4.35
CA VAL A 26 -9.69 -0.31 5.04
C VAL A 26 -10.01 -1.70 5.60
N SER A 27 -9.72 -2.76 4.86
CA SER A 27 -9.87 -4.14 5.37
C SER A 27 -8.95 -4.47 6.55
N ALA A 28 -7.81 -3.79 6.71
CA ALA A 28 -6.89 -4.01 7.83
C ALA A 28 -7.41 -3.44 9.17
N PHE A 29 -8.44 -2.58 9.15
CA PHE A 29 -9.03 -1.96 10.34
C PHE A 29 -10.55 -2.21 10.42
N PRO A 30 -11.01 -3.46 10.65
CA PRO A 30 -12.41 -3.87 10.49
C PRO A 30 -13.42 -3.19 11.44
N LYS A 31 -12.97 -2.45 12.45
CA LYS A 31 -13.82 -1.77 13.44
C LYS A 31 -13.67 -0.24 13.45
N VAL A 32 -12.89 0.31 12.52
CA VAL A 32 -12.69 1.76 12.43
C VAL A 32 -13.59 2.31 11.32
N ALA A 33 -14.23 3.46 11.58
CA ALA A 33 -15.07 4.10 10.58
C ALA A 33 -14.28 4.36 9.27
N PRO A 34 -14.80 4.02 8.08
CA PRO A 34 -14.09 4.18 6.81
C PRO A 34 -13.57 5.60 6.55
N LYS A 35 -14.29 6.61 7.05
CA LYS A 35 -13.89 8.01 6.97
C LYS A 35 -12.61 8.29 7.77
N ALA A 36 -12.49 7.74 8.97
CA ALA A 36 -11.30 7.89 9.80
C ALA A 36 -10.08 7.17 9.17
N ILE A 37 -10.28 5.96 8.62
CA ILE A 37 -9.23 5.24 7.90
C ILE A 37 -8.75 6.02 6.67
N THR A 38 -9.66 6.69 5.97
CA THR A 38 -9.31 7.53 4.82
C THR A 38 -8.43 8.71 5.23
N ILE A 39 -8.75 9.38 6.35
CA ILE A 39 -7.96 10.48 6.90
C ILE A 39 -6.59 9.98 7.34
N LEU A 40 -6.55 8.85 8.04
CA LEU A 40 -5.31 8.19 8.45
C LEU A 40 -4.42 7.87 7.25
N ASN A 41 -4.99 7.19 6.25
CA ASN A 41 -4.26 6.82 5.04
C ASN A 41 -3.73 8.05 4.30
N ARG A 42 -4.53 9.12 4.19
CA ARG A 42 -4.08 10.37 3.58
C ARG A 42 -2.90 10.98 4.33
N SER A 43 -2.94 10.99 5.66
CA SER A 43 -1.87 11.54 6.51
C SER A 43 -0.57 10.74 6.37
N VAL A 44 -0.64 9.41 6.43
CA VAL A 44 0.53 8.54 6.27
C VAL A 44 1.09 8.64 4.85
N MET A 45 0.22 8.61 3.83
CA MET A 45 0.64 8.74 2.43
C MET A 45 1.25 10.10 2.12
N GLN A 46 0.85 11.18 2.79
CA GLN A 46 1.50 12.48 2.61
C GLN A 46 2.96 12.46 3.10
N LYS A 47 3.26 11.72 4.17
CA LYS A 47 4.61 11.60 4.73
C LYS A 47 5.47 10.60 3.97
N GLU A 48 4.89 9.49 3.54
CA GLU A 48 5.61 8.37 2.91
C GLU A 48 5.46 8.32 1.39
N ARG A 49 4.91 9.37 0.76
CA ARG A 49 4.60 9.41 -0.68
C ARG A 49 5.75 8.94 -1.55
N GLY A 50 6.97 9.44 -1.26
CA GLY A 50 8.16 9.12 -2.04
C GLY A 50 8.51 7.63 -1.97
N ASN A 51 8.53 7.07 -0.76
CA ASN A 51 8.82 5.65 -0.54
C ASN A 51 7.74 4.75 -1.16
N PHE A 52 6.47 5.10 -0.97
CA PHE A 52 5.35 4.38 -1.56
C PHE A 52 5.39 4.38 -3.09
N LEU A 53 5.58 5.55 -3.72
CA LEU A 53 5.61 5.65 -5.18
C LEU A 53 6.84 4.95 -5.75
N LYS A 54 8.01 5.07 -5.12
CA LYS A 54 9.24 4.39 -5.55
C LYS A 54 9.04 2.87 -5.58
N GLY A 55 8.56 2.30 -4.48
CA GLY A 55 8.27 0.86 -4.43
C GLY A 55 7.17 0.45 -5.40
N TYR A 56 6.11 1.25 -5.51
CA TYR A 56 5.00 0.97 -6.43
C TYR A 56 5.48 0.91 -7.89
N TYR A 57 6.28 1.89 -8.34
CA TYR A 57 6.79 1.90 -9.71
C TYR A 57 7.80 0.77 -9.95
N GLN A 58 8.63 0.45 -8.96
CA GLN A 58 9.57 -0.66 -9.06
C GLN A 58 8.84 -2.01 -9.20
N SER A 59 7.79 -2.25 -8.40
CA SER A 59 7.00 -3.48 -8.47
C SER A 59 6.06 -3.52 -9.67
N SER A 60 5.54 -2.38 -10.13
CA SER A 60 4.61 -2.30 -11.27
C SER A 60 5.32 -2.16 -12.62
N PHE A 61 6.65 -2.17 -12.65
CA PHE A 61 7.42 -1.97 -13.88
C PHE A 61 7.11 -3.02 -14.95
N ILE A 62 7.12 -4.30 -14.56
CA ILE A 62 6.79 -5.42 -15.46
C ILE A 62 5.36 -5.27 -15.99
N LEU A 63 4.41 -4.93 -15.12
CA LEU A 63 3.02 -4.71 -15.50
C LEU A 63 2.88 -3.56 -16.51
N THR A 64 3.68 -2.50 -16.33
CA THR A 64 3.74 -1.35 -17.25
C THR A 64 4.27 -1.75 -18.62
N ILE A 65 5.28 -2.63 -18.70
CA ILE A 65 5.79 -3.14 -19.98
C ILE A 65 4.70 -3.96 -20.70
N ILE A 66 4.06 -4.89 -20.00
CA ILE A 66 2.97 -5.71 -20.55
C ILE A 66 1.85 -4.81 -21.07
N TYR A 67 1.49 -3.79 -20.30
CA TYR A 67 0.52 -2.77 -20.66
C TYR A 67 0.87 -2.07 -21.98
N VAL A 68 2.10 -1.56 -22.13
CA VAL A 68 2.51 -0.82 -23.34
C VAL A 68 2.44 -1.75 -24.55
N ILE A 69 2.95 -2.97 -24.42
CA ILE A 69 2.96 -3.97 -25.49
C ILE A 69 1.53 -4.33 -25.89
N ALA A 70 0.68 -4.68 -24.92
CA ALA A 70 -0.69 -5.13 -25.17
C ALA A 70 -1.54 -4.03 -25.82
N PHE A 71 -1.44 -2.79 -25.34
CA PHE A 71 -2.17 -1.66 -25.94
C PHE A 71 -1.67 -1.31 -27.34
N THR A 72 -0.35 -1.34 -27.54
CA THR A 72 0.25 -1.06 -28.86
C THR A 72 -0.18 -2.10 -29.88
N LEU A 73 -0.08 -3.38 -29.53
CA LEU A 73 -0.50 -4.47 -30.40
C LEU A 73 -1.99 -4.40 -30.71
N SER A 74 -2.85 -4.20 -29.70
CA SER A 74 -4.30 -4.13 -29.92
C SER A 74 -4.66 -2.96 -30.85
N TYR A 75 -4.10 -1.77 -30.62
CA TYR A 75 -4.37 -0.58 -31.42
C TYR A 75 -3.99 -0.76 -32.89
N PHE A 76 -2.77 -1.23 -33.17
CA PHE A 76 -2.30 -1.39 -34.55
C PHE A 76 -2.92 -2.59 -35.26
N LEU A 77 -3.15 -3.72 -34.57
CA LEU A 77 -3.82 -4.88 -35.16
C LEU A 77 -5.25 -4.54 -35.56
N ILE A 78 -6.05 -3.92 -34.69
CA ILE A 78 -7.43 -3.54 -35.03
C ILE A 78 -7.43 -2.55 -36.21
N GLY A 79 -6.52 -1.57 -36.18
CA GLY A 79 -6.40 -0.59 -37.26
C GLY A 79 -6.01 -1.20 -38.61
N LEU A 80 -5.25 -2.30 -38.62
CA LEU A 80 -4.90 -3.05 -39.83
C LEU A 80 -6.04 -3.95 -40.32
N TYR A 81 -6.70 -4.69 -39.43
CA TYR A 81 -7.76 -5.63 -39.80
C TYR A 81 -9.10 -4.95 -40.11
N VAL A 82 -9.34 -3.76 -39.55
CA VAL A 82 -10.54 -2.97 -39.80
C VAL A 82 -10.13 -1.53 -40.14
N PRO A 83 -9.63 -1.26 -41.36
CA PRO A 83 -9.10 0.05 -41.74
C PRO A 83 -10.11 1.19 -41.60
N ASN A 84 -11.40 0.90 -41.76
CA ASN A 84 -12.47 1.88 -41.59
C ASN A 84 -12.52 2.47 -40.16
N LEU A 85 -12.00 1.76 -39.15
CA LEU A 85 -11.91 2.23 -37.76
C LEU A 85 -10.73 3.19 -37.53
N MET A 86 -9.77 3.32 -38.45
CA MET A 86 -8.70 4.33 -38.33
C MET A 86 -9.25 5.76 -38.38
N GLY A 87 -10.39 5.98 -39.05
CA GLY A 87 -11.10 7.25 -39.07
C GLY A 87 -11.85 7.56 -37.77
N ASP A 88 -12.27 6.52 -37.03
CA ASP A 88 -12.97 6.65 -35.74
C ASP A 88 -12.08 6.23 -34.58
N ILE A 89 -11.26 7.20 -34.16
CA ILE A 89 -10.24 7.04 -33.13
C ILE A 89 -10.85 6.68 -31.76
N TYR A 90 -12.10 7.08 -31.50
CA TYR A 90 -12.77 6.79 -30.23
C TYR A 90 -13.16 5.32 -30.15
N VAL A 91 -13.75 4.78 -31.21
CA VAL A 91 -14.11 3.35 -31.29
C VAL A 91 -12.86 2.48 -31.28
N LEU A 92 -11.83 2.85 -32.05
CA LEU A 92 -10.55 2.15 -32.07
C LEU A 92 -9.88 2.13 -30.69
N GLY A 93 -9.84 3.28 -30.01
CA GLY A 93 -9.30 3.40 -28.66
C GLY A 93 -10.06 2.57 -27.63
N LEU A 94 -11.40 2.57 -27.70
CA LEU A 94 -12.25 1.81 -26.78
C LEU A 94 -12.09 0.29 -26.96
N ILE A 95 -12.03 -0.22 -28.19
CA ILE A 95 -11.81 -1.66 -28.42
C ILE A 95 -10.40 -2.06 -27.95
N SER A 96 -9.39 -1.25 -28.26
CA SER A 96 -8.00 -1.47 -27.82
C SER A 96 -7.89 -1.50 -26.29
N PHE A 97 -8.64 -0.61 -25.63
CA PHE A 97 -8.79 -0.55 -24.18
C PHE A 97 -9.37 -1.85 -23.63
N VAL A 98 -10.48 -2.34 -24.19
CA VAL A 98 -11.17 -3.55 -23.71
C VAL A 98 -10.27 -4.77 -23.83
N ILE A 99 -9.60 -4.94 -24.97
CA ILE A 99 -8.66 -6.05 -25.19
C ILE A 99 -7.51 -5.98 -24.17
N CYS A 100 -6.91 -4.80 -24.01
CA CYS A 100 -5.81 -4.66 -23.07
C CYS A 100 -6.26 -4.86 -21.62
N ALA A 101 -7.48 -4.46 -21.25
CA ALA A 101 -8.02 -4.70 -19.92
C ALA A 101 -8.21 -6.20 -19.64
N ILE A 102 -8.76 -6.95 -20.59
CA ILE A 102 -8.89 -8.42 -20.49
C ILE A 102 -7.53 -9.08 -20.26
N LEU A 103 -6.50 -8.62 -20.97
CA LEU A 103 -5.14 -9.13 -20.80
C LEU A 103 -4.51 -8.73 -19.46
N LEU A 104 -4.80 -7.55 -18.93
CA LEU A 104 -4.18 -7.03 -17.70
C LEU A 104 -4.86 -7.49 -16.41
N ILE A 105 -6.16 -7.81 -16.43
CA ILE A 105 -6.92 -8.24 -15.24
C ILE A 105 -6.24 -9.40 -14.49
N PRO A 106 -5.79 -10.49 -15.15
CA PRO A 106 -5.11 -11.60 -14.47
C PRO A 106 -3.81 -11.20 -13.76
N PHE A 107 -3.19 -10.11 -14.21
CA PHE A 107 -1.93 -9.61 -13.65
C PHE A 107 -2.12 -8.52 -12.61
N MET A 108 -3.33 -7.96 -12.44
CA MET A 108 -3.61 -6.98 -11.38
C MET A 108 -3.21 -7.49 -9.98
N PRO A 109 -3.41 -8.77 -9.60
CA PRO A 109 -3.00 -9.25 -8.29
C PRO A 109 -1.50 -9.10 -7.98
N LEU A 110 -0.62 -8.94 -8.98
CA LEU A 110 0.80 -8.68 -8.74
C LEU A 110 1.04 -7.38 -7.96
N THR A 111 0.17 -6.36 -8.13
CA THR A 111 0.29 -5.12 -7.34
C THR A 111 -0.10 -5.32 -5.88
N PHE A 112 -0.92 -6.35 -5.57
CA PHE A 112 -1.24 -6.72 -4.19
C PHE A 112 -0.06 -7.32 -3.44
N ILE A 113 0.86 -7.99 -4.12
CA ILE A 113 2.09 -8.50 -3.50
C ILE A 113 2.90 -7.33 -2.94
N TYR A 114 3.06 -6.26 -3.73
CA TYR A 114 3.71 -5.04 -3.28
C TYR A 114 2.96 -4.41 -2.10
N TYR A 115 1.63 -4.34 -2.15
CA TYR A 115 0.85 -3.79 -1.03
C TYR A 115 1.00 -4.59 0.26
N GLY A 116 1.14 -5.91 0.17
CA GLY A 116 1.46 -6.75 1.33
C GLY A 116 2.83 -6.42 1.93
N ILE A 117 3.86 -6.30 1.09
CA ILE A 117 5.22 -5.94 1.51
C ILE A 117 5.24 -4.53 2.13
N TYR A 118 4.71 -3.54 1.42
CA TYR A 118 4.65 -2.16 1.89
C TYR A 118 3.85 -2.04 3.19
N TRP A 119 2.75 -2.79 3.32
CA TRP A 119 1.98 -2.84 4.56
C TRP A 119 2.82 -3.38 5.71
N LYS A 120 3.58 -4.47 5.51
CA LYS A 120 4.46 -5.02 6.54
C LYS A 120 5.47 -3.97 7.04
N ASP A 121 6.10 -3.25 6.13
CA ASP A 121 7.13 -2.25 6.45
C ASP A 121 6.54 -0.96 7.06
N SER A 122 5.32 -0.60 6.66
CA SER A 122 4.69 0.67 7.04
C SER A 122 3.67 0.52 8.17
N LYS A 123 3.33 -0.71 8.60
CA LYS A 123 2.30 -0.98 9.61
C LYS A 123 2.53 -0.17 10.86
N THR A 124 3.75 -0.16 11.39
CA THR A 124 4.12 0.61 12.58
C THR A 124 3.81 2.09 12.40
N LYS A 125 4.15 2.68 11.25
CA LYS A 125 3.85 4.09 10.94
C LYS A 125 2.34 4.37 10.90
N TYR A 126 1.55 3.46 10.32
CA TYR A 126 0.09 3.56 10.32
C TYR A 126 -0.47 3.51 11.75
N VAL A 127 0.00 2.58 12.57
CA VAL A 127 -0.47 2.42 13.95
C VAL A 127 -0.04 3.59 14.83
N THR A 128 1.21 4.05 14.76
CA THR A 128 1.68 5.24 15.50
C THR A 128 0.89 6.49 15.10
N THR A 129 0.61 6.68 13.80
CA THR A 129 -0.20 7.82 13.35
C THR A 129 -1.64 7.71 13.85
N PHE A 130 -2.22 6.50 13.90
CA PHE A 130 -3.53 6.26 14.47
C PHE A 130 -3.58 6.60 15.97
N ILE A 131 -2.58 6.15 16.73
CA ILE A 131 -2.45 6.45 18.17
C ILE A 131 -2.36 7.94 18.41
N ASN A 132 -1.53 8.65 17.65
CA ASN A 132 -1.41 10.11 17.77
C ASN A 132 -2.73 10.82 17.48
N PHE A 133 -3.48 10.35 16.48
CA PHE A 133 -4.79 10.88 16.14
C PHE A 133 -5.82 10.61 17.25
N ALA A 134 -5.87 9.37 17.75
CA ALA A 134 -6.77 8.98 18.83
C ALA A 134 -6.47 9.72 20.14
N SER A 135 -5.19 9.86 20.50
CA SER A 135 -4.75 10.62 21.69
C SER A 135 -5.21 12.08 21.61
N LYS A 136 -5.04 12.69 20.43
CA LYS A 136 -5.45 14.07 20.21
C LYS A 136 -6.98 14.22 20.31
N GLU A 137 -7.74 13.32 19.68
CA GLU A 137 -9.20 13.38 19.69
C GLU A 137 -9.77 13.21 21.11
N ILE A 138 -9.20 12.29 21.90
CA ILE A 138 -9.56 12.09 23.31
C ILE A 138 -9.28 13.37 24.13
N ASN A 139 -8.11 13.99 23.94
CA ASN A 139 -7.76 15.23 24.63
C ASN A 139 -8.65 16.41 24.21
N ASP A 140 -8.96 16.52 22.92
CA ASP A 140 -9.87 17.54 22.39
C ASP A 140 -11.30 17.33 22.95
N PHE A 141 -11.75 16.08 23.11
CA PHE A 141 -13.03 15.77 23.73
C PHE A 141 -13.07 16.11 25.22
N LYS A 142 -12.00 15.80 25.97
CA LYS A 142 -11.86 16.15 27.39
C LYS A 142 -11.84 17.66 27.64
N THR A 143 -11.27 18.43 26.72
CA THR A 143 -11.14 19.89 26.87
C THR A 143 -12.37 20.67 26.40
N ARG A 144 -13.09 20.16 25.39
CA ARG A 144 -14.32 20.80 24.87
C ARG A 144 -15.56 20.45 25.67
N THR A 145 -15.61 19.26 26.26
CA THR A 145 -16.77 18.77 27.00
C THR A 145 -16.46 18.85 28.48
N VAL A 146 -17.15 19.72 29.22
CA VAL A 146 -17.27 19.50 30.67
C VAL A 146 -18.02 18.18 30.78
N LEU A 147 -17.32 17.11 31.16
CA LEU A 147 -17.88 15.76 31.25
C LEU A 147 -18.97 15.77 32.33
N ASN A 148 -20.19 16.11 31.92
CA ASN A 148 -21.33 16.33 32.81
C ASN A 148 -22.09 15.02 33.08
N SER A 149 -21.92 14.04 32.18
CA SER A 149 -22.51 12.71 32.28
C SER A 149 -21.48 11.68 32.77
N GLU A 150 -21.86 10.87 33.75
CA GLU A 150 -21.06 9.72 34.22
C GLU A 150 -20.80 8.71 33.10
N LEU A 151 -21.70 8.65 32.11
CA LEU A 151 -21.63 7.76 30.95
C LEU A 151 -20.55 8.23 29.97
N GLU A 152 -20.43 9.54 29.75
CA GLU A 152 -19.39 10.14 28.91
C GLU A 152 -17.99 9.97 29.54
N LYS A 153 -17.88 10.10 30.88
CA LYS A 153 -16.62 9.83 31.59
C LYS A 153 -16.16 8.39 31.40
N LYS A 154 -17.06 7.42 31.58
CA LYS A 154 -16.76 5.99 31.40
C LYS A 154 -16.31 5.67 29.97
N GLN A 155 -16.95 6.26 28.96
CA GLN A 155 -16.55 6.09 27.56
C GLN A 155 -15.14 6.62 27.28
N VAL A 156 -14.79 7.79 27.84
CA VAL A 156 -13.47 8.38 27.69
C VAL A 156 -12.40 7.55 28.42
N GLU A 157 -12.66 7.12 29.65
CA GLU A 157 -11.74 6.27 30.41
C GLU A 157 -11.52 4.91 29.73
N GLU A 158 -12.57 4.30 29.19
CA GLU A 158 -12.47 3.05 28.44
C GLU A 158 -11.67 3.24 27.13
N ALA A 159 -11.92 4.33 26.41
CA ALA A 159 -11.15 4.67 25.21
C ALA A 159 -9.66 4.90 25.53
N GLU A 160 -9.33 5.59 26.62
CA GLU A 160 -7.95 5.77 27.09
C GLU A 160 -7.29 4.48 27.52
N LYS A 161 -7.99 3.63 28.27
CA LYS A 161 -7.47 2.33 28.67
C LYS A 161 -7.15 1.46 27.45
N ASN A 162 -8.04 1.45 26.46
CA ASN A 162 -7.83 0.72 25.21
C ASN A 162 -6.66 1.30 24.39
N LEU A 163 -6.51 2.62 24.37
CA LEU A 163 -5.39 3.30 23.71
C LEU A 163 -4.05 3.00 24.40
N ASN A 164 -4.01 3.04 25.74
CA ASN A 164 -2.82 2.71 26.52
C ASN A 164 -2.42 1.24 26.35
N ASN A 165 -3.39 0.32 26.27
CA ASN A 165 -3.12 -1.08 25.95
C ASN A 165 -2.51 -1.23 24.54
N LEU A 166 -3.01 -0.49 23.55
CA LEU A 166 -2.42 -0.46 22.20
C LEU A 166 -0.99 0.08 22.18
N ILE A 167 -0.71 1.15 22.94
CA ILE A 167 0.63 1.72 23.10
C ILE A 167 1.58 0.71 23.75
N ASN A 168 1.15 0.06 24.83
CA ASN A 168 1.97 -0.91 25.55
C ASN A 168 2.30 -2.13 24.68
N ASN A 169 1.35 -2.62 23.89
CA ASN A 169 1.56 -3.75 22.98
C ASN A 169 2.59 -3.42 21.88
N LEU A 170 2.59 -2.20 21.34
CA LEU A 170 3.62 -1.77 20.38
C LEU A 170 5.01 -1.68 21.00
N ASN A 171 5.09 -1.20 22.24
CA ASN A 171 6.36 -1.08 22.96
C ASN A 171 6.92 -2.46 23.37
N SER A 172 6.06 -3.45 23.63
CA SER A 172 6.50 -4.83 23.89
C SER A 172 6.92 -5.57 22.63
N ASP A 173 6.25 -5.33 21.49
CA ASP A 173 6.63 -5.93 20.20
C ASP A 173 7.99 -5.41 19.73
N ASN A 174 8.25 -4.10 19.84
CA ASN A 174 9.55 -3.51 19.49
C ASN A 174 10.72 -4.01 20.38
N LYS A 175 10.47 -4.28 21.67
CA LYS A 175 11.51 -4.80 22.59
C LYS A 175 11.91 -6.24 22.31
N ASN A 176 11.03 -7.03 21.69
CA ASN A 176 11.34 -8.42 21.34
C ASN A 176 12.08 -8.53 20.01
N GLU A 177 11.90 -7.57 19.09
CA GLU A 177 12.67 -7.51 17.84
C GLU A 177 14.12 -7.04 18.08
N GLU A 178 14.35 -6.06 18.97
CA GLU A 178 15.72 -5.59 19.30
C GLU A 178 16.59 -6.65 20.01
N ASN A 179 15.99 -7.60 20.73
CA ASN A 179 16.72 -8.65 21.44
C ASN A 179 17.14 -9.83 20.54
N ASN A 180 16.55 -9.97 19.35
CA ASN A 180 16.90 -11.07 18.42
C ASN A 180 17.99 -10.70 17.40
N ASP A 181 18.30 -9.42 17.21
CA ASP A 181 19.38 -8.99 16.31
C ASP A 181 20.76 -8.93 16.99
N GLN A 182 20.84 -9.09 18.31
CA GLN A 182 22.13 -9.17 19.03
C GLN A 182 22.63 -10.60 19.30
N SER A 183 21.83 -11.65 19.03
CA SER A 183 22.22 -13.04 19.32
C SER A 183 22.88 -13.78 18.14
N ASN A 184 22.88 -13.21 16.92
CA ASN A 184 23.40 -13.90 15.73
C ASN A 184 24.77 -13.40 15.21
N HIS A 185 25.55 -12.65 16.00
CA HIS A 185 26.84 -12.10 15.54
C HIS A 185 28.09 -12.63 16.29
N LYS A 186 28.03 -13.85 16.85
CA LYS A 186 29.22 -14.52 17.41
C LYS A 186 29.18 -16.03 17.19
N GLU A 187 29.22 -16.49 15.95
CA GLU A 187 29.56 -17.89 15.64
C GLU A 187 29.86 -18.01 14.14
N ASP A 188 31.02 -17.52 13.68
CA ASP A 188 31.61 -17.94 12.39
C ASP A 188 33.08 -17.51 12.18
N GLU A 189 33.89 -17.49 13.25
CA GLU A 189 35.36 -17.37 13.14
C GLU A 189 36.06 -18.44 14.00
N SER A 190 35.88 -19.72 13.65
CA SER A 190 36.73 -20.79 14.18
C SER A 190 36.70 -22.06 13.33
N LYS A 191 36.89 -21.95 12.01
CA LYS A 191 37.23 -23.09 11.13
C LYS A 191 38.16 -22.66 9.99
N ASN A 192 39.39 -22.32 10.34
CA ASN A 192 40.54 -22.39 9.44
C ASN A 192 41.76 -22.63 10.34
N ASP A 193 42.24 -23.88 10.39
CA ASP A 193 43.66 -24.24 10.58
C ASP A 193 43.94 -25.72 10.89
N GLU A 194 43.10 -26.66 10.45
CA GLU A 194 43.49 -28.08 10.42
C GLU A 194 43.05 -28.76 9.12
N ASN A 195 43.74 -28.47 8.02
CA ASN A 195 43.85 -29.42 6.90
C ASN A 195 45.01 -29.11 5.96
N ASN A 196 46.19 -28.83 6.52
CA ASN A 196 47.41 -28.87 5.72
C ASN A 196 48.60 -29.32 6.57
N LYS A 197 48.57 -30.60 6.97
CA LYS A 197 49.78 -31.37 7.30
C LYS A 197 49.46 -32.87 7.32
N ASN A 198 50.24 -33.56 6.49
CA ASN A 198 50.57 -34.98 6.51
C ASN A 198 49.72 -35.94 5.65
N SER A 199 50.45 -36.45 4.65
CA SER A 199 50.53 -37.86 4.21
C SER A 199 49.50 -38.40 3.23
#